data_AF-A0A7C6P1C7-F1
#
_entry.id   AF-A0A7C6P1C7-F1
#
_cell.length_a   1.000
_cell.length_b   1.000
_cell.length_c   1.000
_cell.angle_alpha   90.00
_cell.angle_beta   90.00
_cell.angle_gamma   90.00
#
_symmetry.space_group_name_H-M   'P 1'
#
loop_
_entity.id
_entity.type
_entity.pdbx_description
1 polymer ?
#
loop_
_entity_poly.entity_id
_entity_poly.type
_entity_poly.pdbx_seq_one_letter_code
_entity_poly.pdbx_strand_id
1 'polypeptide(L)'
;MKKRKTILLSILLLLLLIIVVAAILISLHYRKAADTSTGQDGSTAISPSSIPETSVSPLPSDVPGKVAELYPAPRAVDNEIKYGYLDASGNFVLEPVFDSASNFYDGAAIVTIDSKYCVINEKGNIIFINDNTVSDYRNGLAVFAKFDSSGNISYGYLDTQGNIVIQPQFILASNFNSDGKAYISKGSGVYGLVDKTGAIIESYDLGSKYIYASGIEDGYLVYTSSDTNGQGVLQGVVNMKGEEIFPPKYGEIIYLGDDLFAMKEPSPDFQVTGTDAKQAIFNAKGQQLSDYVYYDLGTYYNGYSTATNDQSTFFVGTDGKIVADLPKFEGRGTVRLFGDIISASIDGDQAYYNRDKAVIWKADNTLQLSDQIKVVQVKYKPLRDVLVKYPQIEGLANPGVQEQINKKLTSIFTDYRRTITAQDMISVSDDYSARLMKNLLIIEQTGYDYYYGAAHGMPIKNYFFIDTNTGVFYELKDLFIEGSDYAVKINEMINNEITLALKSGESMFFEGSFQGITDTQYFRLEEDAVIIYFYPYDISAYAGGFPEFVIPFEDVAEYLNREGDFWKAFH
;
A
#
# COMPACT_ATOMS: atom_id res chain seq x y z
N MET A 1 -18.03 -17.26 41.34
CA MET A 1 -17.47 -16.00 40.81
C MET A 1 -15.98 -15.78 41.13
N LYS A 2 -15.47 -16.01 42.35
CA LYS A 2 -14.02 -15.85 42.67
C LYS A 2 -13.10 -16.77 41.86
N LYS A 3 -13.42 -18.06 41.68
CA LYS A 3 -12.60 -19.01 40.89
C LYS A 3 -12.42 -18.65 39.41
N ARG A 4 -13.43 -18.06 38.74
CA ARG A 4 -13.32 -17.63 37.32
C ARG A 4 -12.43 -16.39 37.16
N LYS A 5 -12.43 -15.46 38.12
CA LYS A 5 -11.53 -14.30 38.12
C LYS A 5 -10.07 -14.71 38.33
N THR A 6 -9.80 -15.72 39.16
CA THR A 6 -8.44 -16.22 39.37
C THR A 6 -7.88 -16.90 38.13
N ILE A 7 -8.69 -17.67 37.39
CA ILE A 7 -8.27 -18.33 36.14
C ILE A 7 -8.00 -17.30 35.03
N LEU A 8 -8.84 -16.27 34.89
CA LEU A 8 -8.61 -15.19 33.92
C LEU A 8 -7.33 -14.39 34.22
N LEU A 9 -7.06 -14.12 35.50
CA LEU A 9 -5.87 -13.40 35.93
C LEU A 9 -4.59 -14.22 35.66
N SER A 10 -4.66 -15.54 35.85
CA SER A 10 -3.56 -16.45 35.54
C SER A 10 -3.28 -16.57 34.03
N ILE A 11 -4.32 -16.55 33.19
CA ILE A 11 -4.18 -16.55 31.71
C ILE A 11 -3.59 -15.21 31.23
N LEU A 12 -4.02 -14.08 31.82
CA LEU A 12 -3.49 -12.76 31.49
C LEU A 12 -2.01 -12.61 31.89
N LEU A 13 -1.63 -13.13 33.07
CA LEU A 13 -0.23 -13.18 33.51
C LEU A 13 0.65 -14.08 32.63
N LEU A 14 0.10 -15.18 32.11
CA LEU A 14 0.81 -16.07 31.18
C LEU A 14 1.01 -15.42 29.82
N LEU A 15 0.00 -14.70 29.30
CA LEU A 15 0.10 -13.92 28.05
C LEU A 15 1.11 -12.77 28.17
N LEU A 16 1.11 -12.05 29.29
CA LEU A 16 2.12 -11.02 29.59
C LEU A 16 3.53 -11.60 29.65
N LEU A 17 3.70 -12.79 30.23
CA LEU A 17 5.00 -13.48 30.26
C LEU A 17 5.47 -13.88 28.85
N ILE A 18 4.56 -14.35 27.99
CA ILE A 18 4.88 -14.70 26.58
C ILE A 18 5.29 -13.46 25.79
N ILE A 19 4.61 -12.32 25.98
CA ILE A 19 4.95 -11.04 25.31
C ILE A 19 6.32 -10.52 25.78
N VAL A 20 6.62 -10.62 27.07
CA VAL A 20 7.93 -10.21 27.62
C VAL A 20 9.04 -11.13 27.11
N VAL A 21 8.81 -12.44 27.02
CA VAL A 21 9.79 -13.39 26.44
C VAL A 21 10.00 -13.14 24.95
N ALA A 22 8.94 -12.85 24.18
CA ALA A 22 9.05 -12.47 22.77
C ALA A 22 9.84 -11.17 22.58
N ALA A 23 9.61 -10.14 23.41
CA ALA A 23 10.36 -8.90 23.38
C ALA A 23 11.85 -9.09 23.74
N ILE A 24 12.16 -9.98 24.69
CA ILE A 24 13.55 -10.34 25.05
C ILE A 24 14.23 -11.10 23.89
N LEU A 25 13.52 -12.01 23.22
CA LEU A 25 14.05 -12.75 22.06
C LEU A 25 14.29 -11.83 20.85
N ILE A 26 13.38 -10.87 20.59
CA ILE A 26 13.56 -9.84 19.57
C ILE A 26 14.77 -8.95 19.92
N SER A 27 14.91 -8.52 21.17
CA SER A 27 16.07 -7.74 21.63
C SER A 27 17.40 -8.50 21.52
N LEU A 28 17.40 -9.81 21.78
CA LEU A 28 18.57 -10.68 21.58
C LEU A 28 18.89 -10.89 20.09
N HIS A 29 17.88 -10.93 19.22
CA HIS A 29 18.06 -11.01 17.76
C HIS A 29 18.72 -9.73 17.21
N TYR A 30 18.28 -8.54 17.66
CA TYR A 30 18.90 -7.27 17.30
C TYR A 30 20.32 -7.09 17.88
N ARG A 31 20.59 -7.60 19.08
CA ARG A 31 21.96 -7.60 19.66
C ARG A 31 22.92 -8.50 18.88
N LYS A 32 22.46 -9.65 18.39
CA LYS A 32 23.28 -10.58 17.59
C LYS A 32 23.58 -10.02 16.19
N ALA A 33 22.68 -9.20 15.63
CA ALA A 33 22.93 -8.45 14.40
C ALA A 33 23.96 -7.31 14.61
N ALA A 34 23.97 -6.65 15.78
CA ALA A 34 24.93 -5.61 16.10
C ALA A 34 26.36 -6.13 16.39
N ASP A 35 26.49 -7.31 17.02
CA ASP A 35 27.80 -7.89 17.41
C ASP A 35 28.61 -8.49 16.23
N THR A 36 28.04 -8.59 15.02
CA THR A 36 28.78 -9.09 13.84
C THR A 36 29.48 -7.99 13.02
N SER A 37 29.48 -6.74 13.50
CA SER A 37 30.22 -5.63 12.88
C SER A 37 31.12 -4.89 13.89
N THR A 38 32.13 -5.58 14.43
CA THR A 38 33.24 -4.91 15.12
C THR A 38 34.57 -5.28 14.48
N GLY A 39 35.19 -4.29 13.85
CA GLY A 39 36.45 -4.39 13.12
C GLY A 39 37.11 -3.03 12.88
N GLN A 40 37.61 -2.45 13.98
CA GLN A 40 38.65 -1.41 14.12
C GLN A 40 38.36 0.08 13.83
N ASP A 41 38.63 0.83 14.90
CA ASP A 41 38.80 2.28 15.03
C ASP A 41 39.78 2.90 14.03
N GLY A 42 39.38 4.08 13.54
CA GLY A 42 40.20 5.02 12.78
C GLY A 42 39.54 6.39 12.72
N SER A 43 39.50 7.09 13.85
CA SER A 43 39.08 8.50 13.96
C SER A 43 39.83 9.37 12.93
N THR A 44 39.14 9.78 11.87
CA THR A 44 39.44 11.00 11.10
C THR A 44 38.13 11.64 10.67
N ALA A 45 38.01 12.95 10.86
CA ALA A 45 36.86 13.74 10.48
C ALA A 45 36.59 13.63 8.96
N ILE A 46 35.38 13.19 8.59
CA ILE A 46 34.93 13.14 7.20
C ILE A 46 34.04 14.37 6.96
N SER A 47 34.52 15.26 6.08
CA SER A 47 33.75 16.37 5.50
C SER A 47 32.55 15.85 4.70
N PRO A 48 31.47 16.64 4.54
CA PRO A 48 30.32 16.22 3.76
C PRO A 48 30.66 16.31 2.26
N SER A 49 31.13 15.22 1.67
CA SER A 49 31.24 15.06 0.21
C SER A 49 31.50 13.59 -0.13
N SER A 50 30.42 12.85 -0.40
CA SER A 50 30.37 11.76 -1.39
C SER A 50 29.04 11.01 -1.28
N ILE A 51 27.95 11.67 -1.69
CA ILE A 51 26.84 10.96 -2.35
C ILE A 51 27.25 10.90 -3.82
N PRO A 52 27.06 9.78 -4.55
CA PRO A 52 27.36 9.73 -5.97
C PRO A 52 26.57 10.84 -6.68
N GLU A 53 27.27 11.76 -7.35
CA GLU A 53 26.67 12.63 -8.36
C GLU A 53 26.29 11.76 -9.56
N THR A 54 25.20 11.00 -9.45
CA THR A 54 24.52 10.41 -10.60
C THR A 54 23.64 11.49 -11.21
N SER A 55 24.22 12.21 -12.16
CA SER A 55 23.60 12.93 -13.29
C SER A 55 22.11 13.32 -13.13
N VAL A 56 21.81 14.23 -12.21
CA VAL A 56 20.66 15.12 -12.40
C VAL A 56 21.13 16.17 -13.39
N SER A 57 20.53 16.21 -14.59
CA SER A 57 20.80 17.29 -15.54
C SER A 57 20.46 18.62 -14.86
N PRO A 58 21.33 19.64 -14.88
CA PRO A 58 21.00 20.95 -14.32
C PRO A 58 19.84 21.55 -15.13
N LEU A 59 18.70 21.73 -14.48
CA LEU A 59 17.54 22.39 -15.07
C LEU A 59 17.82 23.90 -15.28
N PRO A 60 17.21 24.53 -16.30
CA PRO A 60 17.51 25.90 -16.69
C PRO A 60 17.28 26.90 -15.56
N SER A 61 18.28 27.75 -15.32
CA SER A 61 18.13 28.95 -14.51
C SER A 61 17.25 29.98 -15.24
N ASP A 62 16.32 30.58 -14.47
CA ASP A 62 15.44 31.71 -14.79
C ASP A 62 14.02 31.39 -15.28
N VAL A 63 13.07 31.26 -14.34
CA VAL A 63 11.65 31.59 -14.58
C VAL A 63 11.18 32.57 -13.50
N PRO A 64 10.97 33.86 -13.81
CA PRO A 64 10.36 34.81 -12.89
C PRO A 64 8.82 34.68 -12.95
N GLY A 65 8.20 34.20 -11.88
CA GLY A 65 6.75 34.13 -11.74
C GLY A 65 6.32 33.10 -10.69
N LYS A 66 5.12 33.27 -10.12
CA LYS A 66 4.48 32.37 -9.14
C LYS A 66 4.64 30.91 -9.61
N VAL A 67 5.25 30.09 -8.78
CA VAL A 67 5.76 28.77 -9.20
C VAL A 67 4.61 27.91 -9.73
N ALA A 68 4.88 27.24 -10.85
CA ALA A 68 3.96 26.28 -11.43
C ALA A 68 3.64 25.22 -10.37
N GLU A 69 2.35 24.96 -10.12
CA GLU A 69 1.95 23.83 -9.30
C GLU A 69 2.49 22.55 -9.94
N LEU A 70 3.23 21.77 -9.16
CA LEU A 70 3.84 20.52 -9.55
C LEU A 70 3.01 19.35 -9.00
N TYR A 71 2.78 18.34 -9.84
CA TYR A 71 1.87 17.23 -9.53
C TYR A 71 2.59 15.89 -9.50
N PRO A 72 2.56 15.14 -8.38
CA PRO A 72 3.33 13.91 -8.23
C PRO A 72 2.77 12.81 -9.14
N ALA A 73 3.59 12.23 -10.02
CA ALA A 73 3.12 11.22 -10.97
C ALA A 73 4.03 9.98 -10.98
N PRO A 74 3.45 8.77 -10.93
CA PRO A 74 4.21 7.53 -11.00
C PRO A 74 4.64 7.21 -12.44
N ARG A 75 5.76 6.52 -12.57
CA ARG A 75 6.24 5.92 -13.81
C ARG A 75 7.04 4.66 -13.46
N ALA A 76 6.88 3.61 -14.26
CA ALA A 76 7.75 2.44 -14.16
C ALA A 76 9.16 2.79 -14.66
N VAL A 77 10.16 2.55 -13.81
CA VAL A 77 11.60 2.71 -14.09
C VAL A 77 12.27 1.43 -13.57
N ASP A 78 12.95 0.69 -14.45
CA ASP A 78 13.64 -0.57 -14.09
C ASP A 78 12.78 -1.58 -13.31
N ASN A 79 11.51 -1.75 -13.73
CA ASN A 79 10.49 -2.59 -13.09
C ASN A 79 10.04 -2.14 -11.68
N GLU A 80 10.43 -0.95 -11.23
CA GLU A 80 9.92 -0.33 -10.01
C GLU A 80 9.05 0.88 -10.35
N ILE A 81 8.01 1.13 -9.55
CA ILE A 81 7.26 2.39 -9.67
C ILE A 81 8.02 3.47 -8.92
N LYS A 82 8.49 4.47 -9.65
CA LYS A 82 9.05 5.71 -9.10
C LYS A 82 8.12 6.88 -9.35
N TYR A 83 8.20 7.89 -8.51
CA TYR A 83 7.43 9.13 -8.62
C TYR A 83 8.34 10.27 -9.07
N GLY A 84 7.83 11.05 -10.01
CA GLY A 84 8.36 12.35 -10.41
C GLY A 84 7.28 13.42 -10.24
N TYR A 85 7.51 14.61 -10.80
CA TYR A 85 6.52 15.69 -10.76
C TYR A 85 6.28 16.29 -12.13
N LEU A 86 4.99 16.43 -12.48
CA LEU A 86 4.50 17.01 -13.71
C LEU A 86 4.25 18.50 -13.58
N ASP A 87 4.41 19.25 -14.68
CA ASP A 87 3.78 20.55 -14.85
C ASP A 87 2.27 20.41 -15.19
N ALA A 88 1.58 21.55 -15.26
CA ALA A 88 0.16 21.61 -15.64
C ALA A 88 -0.14 21.16 -17.08
N SER A 89 0.88 20.99 -17.92
CA SER A 89 0.76 20.47 -19.28
C SER A 89 0.99 18.96 -19.34
N GLY A 90 1.30 18.31 -18.21
CA GLY A 90 1.55 16.87 -18.13
C GLY A 90 2.98 16.45 -18.46
N ASN A 91 3.94 17.37 -18.49
CA ASN A 91 5.35 17.04 -18.72
C ASN A 91 6.09 16.88 -17.40
N PHE A 92 6.95 15.86 -17.27
CA PHE A 92 7.83 15.73 -16.11
C PHE A 92 8.82 16.90 -16.03
N VAL A 93 8.73 17.65 -14.94
CA VAL A 93 9.69 18.69 -14.54
C VAL A 93 10.75 18.09 -13.62
N LEU A 94 10.32 17.21 -12.71
CA LEU A 94 11.21 16.37 -11.91
C LEU A 94 11.04 14.93 -12.38
N GLU A 95 12.13 14.32 -12.85
CA GLU A 95 12.09 12.94 -13.35
C GLU A 95 11.70 11.94 -12.25
N PRO A 96 11.06 10.81 -12.60
CA PRO A 96 10.67 9.79 -11.64
C PRO A 96 11.85 9.07 -11.00
N VAL A 97 12.21 9.51 -9.78
CA VAL A 97 13.34 8.95 -9.01
C VAL A 97 12.97 8.68 -7.54
N PHE A 98 11.80 9.10 -7.08
CA PHE A 98 11.37 8.96 -5.69
C PHE A 98 10.55 7.69 -5.47
N ASP A 99 10.65 7.04 -4.32
CA ASP A 99 9.85 5.85 -4.00
C ASP A 99 8.38 6.21 -3.72
N SER A 100 8.15 7.42 -3.20
CA SER A 100 6.82 8.02 -3.01
C SER A 100 6.90 9.53 -3.10
N ALA A 101 5.78 10.20 -3.38
CA ALA A 101 5.72 11.65 -3.48
C ALA A 101 4.35 12.20 -3.03
N SER A 102 4.36 13.19 -2.12
CA SER A 102 3.19 13.98 -1.76
C SER A 102 3.02 15.19 -2.69
N ASN A 103 1.93 15.94 -2.54
CA ASN A 103 1.76 17.17 -3.31
C ASN A 103 2.63 18.28 -2.72
N PHE A 104 3.00 19.26 -3.53
CA PHE A 104 3.60 20.48 -3.03
C PHE A 104 2.57 21.29 -2.23
N TYR A 105 2.90 21.57 -0.96
CA TYR A 105 2.19 22.54 -0.12
C TYR A 105 3.18 23.56 0.40
N ASP A 106 2.82 24.84 0.36
CA ASP A 106 3.68 25.94 0.79
C ASP A 106 5.11 25.90 0.19
N GLY A 107 5.24 25.40 -1.05
CA GLY A 107 6.50 25.31 -1.78
C GLY A 107 7.39 24.10 -1.45
N ALA A 108 6.91 23.15 -0.65
CA ALA A 108 7.63 21.93 -0.30
C ALA A 108 6.76 20.67 -0.45
N ALA A 109 7.39 19.56 -0.79
CA ALA A 109 6.75 18.24 -0.87
C ALA A 109 7.54 17.21 -0.07
N ILE A 110 6.85 16.15 0.35
CA ILE A 110 7.44 15.03 1.09
C ILE A 110 7.59 13.87 0.13
N VAL A 111 8.81 13.38 -0.03
CA VAL A 111 9.13 12.21 -0.85
C VAL A 111 9.81 11.15 -0.01
N THR A 112 9.74 9.89 -0.44
CA THR A 112 10.55 8.82 0.16
C THR A 112 11.70 8.47 -0.77
N ILE A 113 12.90 8.34 -0.19
CA ILE A 113 14.11 7.86 -0.88
C ILE A 113 14.78 6.87 0.06
N ASP A 114 15.00 5.64 -0.38
CA ASP A 114 15.65 4.57 0.40
C ASP A 114 15.02 4.41 1.81
N SER A 115 13.68 4.40 1.86
CA SER A 115 12.88 4.33 3.10
C SER A 115 12.99 5.53 4.06
N LYS A 116 13.58 6.66 3.64
CA LYS A 116 13.64 7.90 4.44
C LYS A 116 12.70 8.96 3.92
N TYR A 117 12.10 9.72 4.83
CA TYR A 117 11.26 10.87 4.47
C TYR A 117 12.14 12.07 4.18
N CYS A 118 12.08 12.56 2.95
CA CYS A 118 12.81 13.74 2.49
C CYS A 118 11.82 14.86 2.18
N VAL A 119 12.10 16.06 2.68
CA VAL A 119 11.42 17.27 2.23
C VAL A 119 12.20 17.81 1.03
N ILE A 120 11.52 18.07 -0.08
CA ILE A 120 12.11 18.66 -1.28
C ILE A 120 11.46 20.01 -1.61
N ASN A 121 12.23 20.91 -2.22
CA ASN A 121 11.68 22.12 -2.86
C ASN A 121 11.21 21.81 -4.29
N GLU A 122 10.59 22.78 -4.96
CA GLU A 122 10.07 22.65 -6.33
C GLU A 122 11.17 22.41 -7.39
N LYS A 123 12.45 22.59 -7.03
CA LYS A 123 13.60 22.24 -7.86
C LYS A 123 14.11 20.82 -7.61
N GLY A 124 13.43 20.06 -6.74
CA GLY A 124 13.82 18.71 -6.34
C GLY A 124 14.99 18.66 -5.35
N ASN A 125 15.44 19.79 -4.79
CA ASN A 125 16.54 19.77 -3.82
C ASN A 125 16.02 19.32 -2.46
N ILE A 126 16.71 18.36 -1.85
CA ILE A 126 16.42 17.91 -0.49
C ILE A 126 16.76 19.03 0.50
N ILE A 127 15.77 19.43 1.28
CA ILE A 127 15.83 20.47 2.30
C ILE A 127 16.01 19.85 3.69
N PHE A 128 15.38 18.70 3.93
CA PHE A 128 15.40 18.01 5.21
C PHE A 128 15.23 16.50 5.01
N ILE A 129 15.84 15.70 5.89
CA ILE A 129 15.73 14.24 5.90
C ILE A 129 15.33 13.81 7.31
N ASN A 130 14.33 12.92 7.41
CA ASN A 130 13.93 12.27 8.65
C ASN A 130 13.85 10.77 8.45
N ASP A 131 14.34 10.01 9.44
CA ASP A 131 14.17 8.55 9.46
C ASP A 131 12.73 8.14 9.86
N ASN A 132 11.90 9.11 10.25
CA ASN A 132 10.50 8.94 10.65
C ASN A 132 9.59 9.87 9.86
N THR A 133 8.33 10.02 10.27
CA THR A 133 7.34 10.78 9.52
C THR A 133 7.60 12.30 9.52
N VAL A 134 7.22 12.93 8.40
CA VAL A 134 7.04 14.36 8.23
C VAL A 134 5.66 14.56 7.60
N SER A 135 4.83 15.43 8.16
CA SER A 135 3.51 15.75 7.60
C SER A 135 3.66 16.67 6.39
N ASP A 136 2.60 16.76 5.57
CA ASP A 136 2.47 17.83 4.59
C ASP A 136 2.62 19.21 5.28
N TYR A 137 3.21 20.17 4.57
CA TYR A 137 3.26 21.55 5.03
C TYR A 137 1.86 22.15 5.03
N ARG A 138 1.54 22.86 6.12
CA ARG A 138 0.30 23.63 6.24
C ARG A 138 0.59 24.95 6.92
N ASN A 139 0.28 26.04 6.23
CA ASN A 139 0.49 27.40 6.70
C ASN A 139 1.96 27.66 7.11
N GLY A 140 2.91 27.10 6.35
CA GLY A 140 4.35 27.37 6.42
C GLY A 140 5.15 26.49 7.38
N LEU A 141 4.52 25.55 8.09
CA LEU A 141 5.20 24.59 8.97
C LEU A 141 4.69 23.17 8.71
N ALA A 142 5.55 22.18 8.96
CA ALA A 142 5.20 20.76 8.96
C ALA A 142 5.49 20.14 10.33
N VAL A 143 4.71 19.14 10.73
CA VAL A 143 4.96 18.31 11.91
C VAL A 143 5.98 17.25 11.54
N PHE A 144 6.95 16.97 12.41
CA PHE A 144 7.82 15.80 12.25
C PHE A 144 7.95 15.01 13.55
N ALA A 145 8.11 13.70 13.38
CA ALA A 145 8.30 12.77 14.49
C ALA A 145 9.79 12.52 14.78
N LYS A 146 10.11 12.33 16.06
CA LYS A 146 11.41 11.86 16.52
C LYS A 146 11.24 10.83 17.62
N PHE A 147 11.94 9.71 17.49
CA PHE A 147 12.06 8.71 18.54
C PHE A 147 13.27 9.00 19.44
N ASP A 148 13.09 8.82 20.74
CA ASP A 148 14.20 8.75 21.68
C ASP A 148 14.82 7.34 21.72
N SER A 149 15.93 7.19 22.46
CA SER A 149 16.63 5.90 22.61
C SER A 149 15.80 4.82 23.31
N SER A 150 14.68 5.18 23.93
CA SER A 150 13.76 4.26 24.61
C SER A 150 12.56 3.88 23.73
N GLY A 151 12.49 4.40 22.50
CA GLY A 151 11.39 4.18 21.58
C GLY A 151 10.17 5.07 21.81
N ASN A 152 10.28 6.13 22.64
CA ASN A 152 9.19 7.09 22.78
C ASN A 152 9.21 8.08 21.62
N ILE A 153 8.05 8.31 21.02
CA ILE A 153 7.86 9.31 19.97
C ILE A 153 7.56 10.69 20.57
N SER A 154 8.11 11.72 19.93
CA SER A 154 7.79 13.13 20.19
C SER A 154 7.66 13.88 18.88
N TYR A 155 6.82 14.90 18.87
CA TYR A 155 6.53 15.73 17.70
C TYR A 155 7.08 17.14 17.88
N GLY A 156 7.67 17.65 16.80
CA GLY A 156 8.15 19.02 16.64
C GLY A 156 7.68 19.61 15.31
N TYR A 157 8.17 20.82 15.01
CA TYR A 157 7.78 21.53 13.79
C TYR A 157 9.01 22.05 13.04
N LEU A 158 8.99 21.95 11.72
CA LEU A 158 10.00 22.51 10.82
C LEU A 158 9.38 23.48 9.80
N ASP A 159 10.17 24.46 9.38
CA ASP A 159 9.81 25.40 8.31
C ASP A 159 10.15 24.86 6.92
N THR A 160 9.64 25.56 5.90
CA THR A 160 9.85 25.22 4.48
C THR A 160 11.31 25.27 4.02
N GLN A 161 12.23 25.77 4.86
CA GLN A 161 13.67 25.78 4.65
C GLN A 161 14.37 24.64 5.41
N GLY A 162 13.61 23.75 6.04
CA GLY A 162 14.12 22.59 6.78
C GLY A 162 14.63 22.93 8.17
N ASN A 163 14.45 24.16 8.66
CA ASN A 163 14.87 24.52 10.00
C ASN A 163 13.86 24.01 11.02
N ILE A 164 14.34 23.40 12.10
CA ILE A 164 13.51 23.03 13.23
C ILE A 164 13.12 24.30 13.99
N VAL A 165 11.86 24.71 13.87
CA VAL A 165 11.30 25.88 14.55
C VAL A 165 10.92 25.53 15.98
N ILE A 166 10.34 24.35 16.18
CA ILE A 166 9.95 23.85 17.50
C ILE A 166 10.55 22.45 17.67
N GLN A 167 11.41 22.31 18.67
CA GLN A 167 12.04 21.03 18.99
C GLN A 167 11.00 19.96 19.36
N PRO A 168 11.22 18.68 19.01
CA PRO A 168 10.33 17.59 19.37
C PRO A 168 10.14 17.51 20.88
N GLN A 169 8.90 17.74 21.33
CA GLN A 169 8.56 17.77 22.75
C GLN A 169 7.09 17.44 23.03
N PHE A 170 6.25 17.32 21.99
CA PHE A 170 4.82 17.07 22.14
C PHE A 170 4.52 15.59 21.93
N ILE A 171 3.51 15.08 22.64
CA ILE A 171 2.98 13.72 22.45
C ILE A 171 1.99 13.70 21.28
N LEU A 172 1.27 14.80 21.05
CA LEU A 172 0.42 15.02 19.89
C LEU A 172 0.64 16.44 19.37
N ALA A 173 0.54 16.62 18.06
CA ALA A 173 0.68 17.90 17.37
C ALA A 173 -0.21 17.90 16.12
N SER A 174 -1.08 18.90 15.99
CA SER A 174 -1.86 19.16 14.78
C SER A 174 -1.04 19.97 13.79
N ASN A 175 -1.50 20.04 12.54
CA ASN A 175 -1.01 21.05 11.61
C ASN A 175 -1.37 22.47 12.09
N PHE A 176 -0.60 23.46 11.61
CA PHE A 176 -0.97 24.86 11.81
C PHE A 176 -2.16 25.22 10.93
N ASN A 177 -3.16 25.89 11.51
CA ASN A 177 -4.32 26.41 10.80
C ASN A 177 -4.04 27.79 10.17
N SER A 178 -5.02 28.33 9.44
CA SER A 178 -4.92 29.62 8.73
C SER A 178 -4.67 30.83 9.65
N ASP A 179 -5.03 30.73 10.94
CA ASP A 179 -4.73 31.74 11.95
C ASP A 179 -3.29 31.63 12.49
N GLY A 180 -2.49 30.69 11.99
CA GLY A 180 -1.13 30.45 12.44
C GLY A 180 -1.05 29.84 13.84
N LYS A 181 -2.03 29.02 14.20
CA LYS A 181 -2.07 28.30 15.49
C LYS A 181 -2.13 26.80 15.28
N ALA A 182 -1.59 26.04 16.23
CA ALA A 182 -1.66 24.59 16.23
C ALA A 182 -2.05 24.07 17.62
N TYR A 183 -2.71 22.92 17.65
CA TYR A 183 -3.03 22.24 18.89
C TYR A 183 -1.99 21.18 19.20
N ILE A 184 -1.63 21.08 20.48
CA ILE A 184 -0.64 20.12 20.97
C ILE A 184 -1.13 19.40 22.22
N SER A 185 -0.50 18.27 22.55
CA SER A 185 -0.61 17.66 23.87
C SER A 185 0.77 17.35 24.43
N LYS A 186 0.94 17.59 25.74
CA LYS A 186 2.12 17.15 26.51
C LYS A 186 1.82 15.91 27.36
N GLY A 187 0.64 15.29 27.17
CA GLY A 187 0.20 14.12 27.91
C GLY A 187 -0.79 14.42 29.03
N SER A 188 -1.23 13.35 29.70
CA SER A 188 -2.12 13.40 30.88
C SER A 188 -3.46 14.11 30.66
N GLY A 189 -3.95 14.18 29.43
CA GLY A 189 -5.22 14.87 29.09
C GLY A 189 -5.09 16.39 29.06
N VAL A 190 -3.86 16.91 29.08
CA VAL A 190 -3.55 18.33 28.94
C VAL A 190 -3.25 18.65 27.49
N TYR A 191 -3.97 19.63 26.96
CA TYR A 191 -3.85 20.15 25.61
C TYR A 191 -3.48 21.62 25.65
N GLY A 192 -2.94 22.13 24.55
CA GLY A 192 -2.63 23.54 24.43
C GLY A 192 -2.75 24.02 23.00
N LEU A 193 -2.97 25.33 22.86
CA LEU A 193 -2.93 26.06 21.60
C LEU A 193 -1.60 26.81 21.55
N VAL A 194 -0.80 26.58 20.52
CA VAL A 194 0.51 27.24 20.35
C VAL A 194 0.51 28.16 19.14
N ASP A 195 1.35 29.21 19.21
CA ASP A 195 1.72 29.99 18.03
C ASP A 195 2.87 29.33 17.25
N LYS A 196 3.25 29.93 16.12
CA LYS A 196 4.35 29.46 15.26
C LYS A 196 5.73 29.45 15.93
N THR A 197 5.90 30.13 17.07
CA THR A 197 7.14 30.07 17.87
C THR A 197 7.12 28.91 18.86
N GLY A 198 5.97 28.25 19.04
CA GLY A 198 5.74 27.22 20.04
C GLY A 198 5.34 27.77 21.41
N ALA A 199 5.09 29.09 21.52
CA ALA A 199 4.58 29.67 22.75
C ALA A 199 3.14 29.23 22.96
N ILE A 200 2.84 28.75 24.18
CA ILE A 200 1.48 28.35 24.56
C ILE A 200 0.63 29.60 24.75
N ILE A 201 -0.40 29.74 23.92
CA ILE A 201 -1.41 30.80 23.98
C ILE A 201 -2.50 30.44 25.00
N GLU A 202 -3.01 29.20 24.92
CA GLU A 202 -4.06 28.67 25.80
C GLU A 202 -3.72 27.24 26.23
N SER A 203 -4.17 26.85 27.42
CA SER A 203 -4.03 25.49 27.97
C SER A 203 -5.40 24.96 28.39
N TYR A 204 -5.64 23.68 28.12
CA TYR A 204 -6.91 23.00 28.40
C TYR A 204 -6.60 21.71 29.19
N ASP A 205 -7.20 21.58 30.38
CA ASP A 205 -7.20 20.33 31.13
C ASP A 205 -8.54 19.64 30.95
N LEU A 206 -8.57 18.64 30.07
CA LEU A 206 -9.78 17.86 29.79
C LEU A 206 -9.87 16.60 30.67
N GLY A 207 -8.82 16.32 31.45
CA GLY A 207 -8.74 15.16 32.31
C GLY A 207 -8.40 13.84 31.59
N SER A 208 -8.18 12.80 32.39
CA SER A 208 -7.62 11.52 31.93
C SER A 208 -8.51 10.73 30.96
N LYS A 209 -9.81 11.06 30.89
CA LYS A 209 -10.77 10.42 29.96
C LYS A 209 -10.36 10.57 28.50
N TYR A 210 -9.64 11.64 28.14
CA TYR A 210 -9.31 11.95 26.75
C TYR A 210 -7.86 11.63 26.36
N ILE A 211 -7.08 10.99 27.24
CA ILE A 211 -5.66 10.64 26.99
C ILE A 211 -5.48 9.83 25.69
N TYR A 212 -6.45 9.01 25.31
CA TYR A 212 -6.41 8.14 24.13
C TYR A 212 -7.19 8.69 22.94
N ALA A 213 -7.22 10.02 22.78
CA ALA A 213 -7.76 10.63 21.57
C ALA A 213 -6.98 10.18 20.33
N SER A 214 -7.66 9.93 19.22
CA SER A 214 -7.03 9.50 17.96
C SER A 214 -6.25 10.63 17.28
N GLY A 215 -6.54 11.88 17.63
CA GLY A 215 -5.87 13.07 17.14
C GLY A 215 -6.53 14.33 17.68
N ILE A 216 -5.90 15.48 17.44
CA ILE A 216 -6.45 16.81 17.70
C ILE A 216 -6.40 17.61 16.40
N GLU A 217 -7.55 18.04 15.90
CA GLU A 217 -7.66 18.76 14.63
C GLU A 217 -8.67 19.89 14.79
N ASP A 218 -8.27 21.11 14.44
CA ASP A 218 -9.09 22.33 14.48
C ASP A 218 -9.92 22.51 15.77
N GLY A 219 -9.35 22.10 16.91
CA GLY A 219 -9.95 22.28 18.23
C GLY A 219 -10.95 21.20 18.62
N TYR A 220 -11.02 20.12 17.86
CA TYR A 220 -11.80 18.92 18.15
C TYR A 220 -10.90 17.75 18.53
N LEU A 221 -11.36 16.96 19.49
CA LEU A 221 -10.78 15.66 19.84
C LEU A 221 -11.80 14.58 19.54
N VAL A 222 -11.43 13.67 18.64
CA VAL A 222 -12.13 12.40 18.50
C VAL A 222 -11.59 11.48 19.59
N TYR A 223 -12.48 10.98 20.44
CA TYR A 223 -12.11 10.14 21.58
C TYR A 223 -12.94 8.87 21.63
N THR A 224 -12.37 7.87 22.27
CA THR A 224 -12.98 6.56 22.46
C THR A 224 -13.53 6.42 23.88
N SER A 225 -14.76 5.92 24.04
CA SER A 225 -15.31 5.61 25.38
C SER A 225 -14.78 4.29 25.93
N SER A 226 -14.41 4.27 27.22
CA SER A 226 -13.97 3.08 27.95
C SER A 226 -15.10 2.19 28.47
N ASP A 227 -16.37 2.62 28.40
CA ASP A 227 -17.53 1.86 28.85
C ASP A 227 -18.16 1.10 27.69
N THR A 228 -17.77 -0.15 27.53
CA THR A 228 -18.33 -1.03 26.51
C THR A 228 -19.03 -2.17 27.25
N ASN A 229 -20.34 -2.05 27.46
CA ASN A 229 -21.20 -3.14 27.97
C ASN A 229 -21.30 -4.30 26.94
N GLY A 230 -20.16 -4.83 26.51
CA GLY A 230 -20.04 -5.80 25.40
C GLY A 230 -20.26 -5.22 24.01
N GLN A 231 -20.41 -3.90 23.86
CA GLN A 231 -20.79 -3.22 22.60
C GLN A 231 -19.61 -2.73 21.74
N GLY A 232 -18.37 -3.16 21.99
CA GLY A 232 -17.23 -2.66 21.22
C GLY A 232 -16.90 -1.17 21.46
N VAL A 233 -15.84 -0.71 20.81
CA VAL A 233 -15.24 0.61 21.04
C VAL A 233 -16.05 1.69 20.32
N LEU A 234 -16.65 2.63 21.05
CA LEU A 234 -17.44 3.73 20.49
C LEU A 234 -16.68 5.06 20.56
N GLN A 235 -16.85 5.88 19.53
CA GLN A 235 -16.21 7.18 19.37
C GLN A 235 -17.20 8.33 19.51
N GLY A 236 -16.72 9.40 20.15
CA GLY A 236 -17.40 10.68 20.30
C GLY A 236 -16.43 11.83 20.00
N VAL A 237 -16.95 13.07 20.03
CA VAL A 237 -16.17 14.27 19.77
C VAL A 237 -16.41 15.28 20.87
N VAL A 238 -15.33 15.87 21.35
CA VAL A 238 -15.33 16.96 22.33
C VAL A 238 -14.50 18.12 21.77
N ASN A 239 -14.90 19.36 22.05
CA ASN A 239 -14.06 20.52 21.72
C ASN A 239 -13.07 20.84 22.85
N MET A 240 -12.21 21.84 22.63
CA MET A 240 -11.18 22.21 23.63
C MET A 240 -11.71 22.77 24.94
N LYS A 241 -12.98 23.16 25.00
CA LYS A 241 -13.63 23.59 26.24
C LYS A 241 -14.22 22.42 27.04
N GLY A 242 -14.09 21.19 26.53
CA GLY A 242 -14.71 20.01 27.13
C GLY A 242 -16.20 19.86 26.79
N GLU A 243 -16.73 20.66 25.85
CA GLU A 243 -18.11 20.56 25.41
C GLU A 243 -18.25 19.37 24.45
N GLU A 244 -19.16 18.46 24.77
CA GLU A 244 -19.45 17.29 23.94
C GLU A 244 -20.18 17.74 22.67
N ILE A 245 -19.53 17.55 21.52
CA ILE A 245 -20.08 17.81 20.19
C ILE A 245 -20.88 16.60 19.72
N PHE A 246 -20.30 15.42 19.91
CA PHE A 246 -20.93 14.14 19.60
C PHE A 246 -20.74 13.16 20.75
N PRO A 247 -21.82 12.56 21.28
CA PRO A 247 -21.70 11.51 22.29
C PRO A 247 -21.00 10.28 21.70
N PRO A 248 -20.34 9.45 22.53
CA PRO A 248 -19.61 8.28 22.07
C PRO A 248 -20.55 7.13 21.70
N LYS A 249 -21.21 7.24 20.54
CA LYS A 249 -22.22 6.30 20.04
C LYS A 249 -21.94 5.79 18.62
N TYR A 250 -20.84 6.22 18.02
CA TYR A 250 -20.49 5.88 16.64
C TYR A 250 -19.33 4.89 16.62
N GLY A 251 -19.33 3.95 15.68
CA GLY A 251 -18.22 3.00 15.54
C GLY A 251 -16.92 3.68 15.09
N GLU A 252 -17.03 4.73 14.28
CA GLU A 252 -15.91 5.55 13.83
C GLU A 252 -16.37 6.96 13.44
N ILE A 253 -15.54 7.94 13.78
CA ILE A 253 -15.68 9.35 13.42
C ILE A 253 -14.33 9.83 12.87
N ILE A 254 -14.36 10.42 11.68
CA ILE A 254 -13.19 11.02 11.05
C ILE A 254 -13.45 12.52 10.90
N TYR A 255 -12.55 13.35 11.43
CA TYR A 255 -12.60 14.80 11.15
C TYR A 255 -12.19 15.05 9.70
N LEU A 256 -13.04 15.74 8.95
CA LEU A 256 -12.81 16.02 7.54
C LEU A 256 -12.24 17.42 7.29
N GLY A 257 -12.19 18.31 8.29
CA GLY A 257 -11.93 19.74 8.06
C GLY A 257 -13.23 20.55 7.96
N ASP A 258 -13.12 21.88 8.06
CA ASP A 258 -14.24 22.82 7.92
C ASP A 258 -15.43 22.54 8.88
N ASP A 259 -15.14 22.08 10.11
CA ASP A 259 -16.13 21.66 11.12
C ASP A 259 -17.01 20.47 10.68
N LEU A 260 -16.52 19.66 9.73
CA LEU A 260 -17.21 18.50 9.19
C LEU A 260 -16.59 17.18 9.66
N PHE A 261 -17.45 16.17 9.78
CA PHE A 261 -17.11 14.85 10.27
C PHE A 261 -17.73 13.78 9.39
N ALA A 262 -16.96 12.76 9.00
CA ALA A 262 -17.52 11.51 8.50
C ALA A 262 -17.86 10.62 9.68
N MET A 263 -19.07 10.07 9.67
CA MET A 263 -19.52 9.11 10.67
C MET A 263 -19.90 7.82 9.97
N LYS A 264 -19.41 6.69 10.47
CA LYS A 264 -19.88 5.38 10.01
C LYS A 264 -21.25 5.06 10.58
N GLU A 265 -22.05 4.34 9.79
CA GLU A 265 -23.38 3.89 10.20
C GLU A 265 -23.28 3.08 11.51
N PRO A 266 -24.07 3.40 12.55
CA PRO A 266 -24.11 2.61 13.76
C PRO A 266 -24.64 1.20 13.45
N SER A 267 -23.76 0.20 13.38
CA SER A 267 -24.17 -1.20 13.19
C SER A 267 -24.60 -1.82 14.53
N PRO A 268 -25.86 -2.28 14.69
CA PRO A 268 -26.33 -2.88 15.94
C PRO A 268 -25.57 -4.15 16.33
N ASP A 269 -24.96 -4.85 15.36
CA ASP A 269 -24.22 -6.08 15.60
C ASP A 269 -22.72 -5.87 15.76
N PHE A 270 -22.19 -4.65 15.62
CA PHE A 270 -20.74 -4.34 15.63
C PHE A 270 -19.86 -5.21 14.71
N GLN A 271 -20.44 -6.09 13.87
CA GLN A 271 -19.75 -6.99 12.94
C GLN A 271 -19.35 -6.27 11.64
N VAL A 272 -20.07 -5.20 11.26
CA VAL A 272 -19.69 -4.34 10.14
C VAL A 272 -18.59 -3.39 10.63
N THR A 273 -17.38 -3.91 10.74
CA THR A 273 -16.18 -3.15 11.08
C THR A 273 -15.39 -2.80 9.81
N GLY A 274 -14.70 -1.65 9.81
CA GLY A 274 -13.76 -1.32 8.74
C GLY A 274 -14.40 -0.73 7.48
N THR A 275 -13.91 -1.14 6.30
CA THR A 275 -14.13 -0.55 4.97
C THR A 275 -15.55 -0.65 4.42
N ASP A 276 -16.43 -1.38 5.11
CA ASP A 276 -17.70 -1.82 4.56
C ASP A 276 -18.90 -1.02 5.07
N ALA A 277 -18.72 -0.34 6.19
CA ALA A 277 -19.73 0.55 6.73
C ALA A 277 -19.76 1.84 5.91
N LYS A 278 -20.95 2.17 5.42
CA LYS A 278 -21.18 3.45 4.76
C LYS A 278 -21.05 4.58 5.76
N GLN A 279 -20.68 5.73 5.23
CA GLN A 279 -20.38 6.95 5.93
C GLN A 279 -21.36 8.04 5.49
N ALA A 280 -21.68 8.92 6.43
CA ALA A 280 -22.42 10.15 6.21
C ALA A 280 -21.63 11.35 6.75
N ILE A 281 -21.88 12.52 6.16
CA ILE A 281 -21.25 13.78 6.56
C ILE A 281 -22.12 14.47 7.60
N PHE A 282 -21.52 14.92 8.69
CA PHE A 282 -22.14 15.71 9.74
C PHE A 282 -21.35 16.99 9.98
N ASN A 283 -22.02 18.06 10.40
CA ASN A 283 -21.34 19.26 10.89
C ASN A 283 -21.24 19.27 12.42
N ALA A 284 -20.38 20.12 12.98
CA ALA A 284 -20.21 20.30 14.42
C ALA A 284 -21.49 20.73 15.18
N LYS A 285 -22.57 21.11 14.49
CA LYS A 285 -23.89 21.41 15.11
C LYS A 285 -24.76 20.15 15.25
N GLY A 286 -24.25 18.99 14.86
CA GLY A 286 -24.97 17.73 14.89
C GLY A 286 -25.92 17.51 13.71
N GLN A 287 -25.87 18.34 12.68
CA GLN A 287 -26.73 18.19 11.50
C GLN A 287 -26.10 17.18 10.55
N GLN A 288 -26.88 16.17 10.16
CA GLN A 288 -26.52 15.25 9.08
C GLN A 288 -26.72 15.95 7.73
N LEU A 289 -25.66 16.04 6.94
CA LEU A 289 -25.62 16.75 5.66
C LEU A 289 -25.74 15.80 4.46
N SER A 290 -25.50 14.50 4.65
CA SER A 290 -25.66 13.47 3.63
C SER A 290 -26.27 12.19 4.21
N ASP A 291 -26.84 11.35 3.35
CA ASP A 291 -27.20 9.98 3.74
C ASP A 291 -25.93 9.11 3.96
N TYR A 292 -26.10 7.95 4.59
CA TYR A 292 -25.04 6.93 4.72
C TYR A 292 -24.87 6.20 3.40
N VAL A 293 -24.17 6.84 2.45
CA VAL A 293 -24.02 6.34 1.07
C VAL A 293 -22.58 6.24 0.60
N TYR A 294 -21.62 6.78 1.36
CA TYR A 294 -20.22 6.84 0.95
C TYR A 294 -19.41 5.73 1.61
N TYR A 295 -18.60 5.00 0.85
CA TYR A 295 -17.69 4.01 1.45
C TYR A 295 -16.40 4.66 1.93
N ASP A 296 -15.88 5.62 1.15
CA ASP A 296 -14.71 6.42 1.52
C ASP A 296 -15.03 7.92 1.37
N LEU A 297 -14.56 8.70 2.35
CA LEU A 297 -14.59 10.16 2.38
C LEU A 297 -13.19 10.68 2.69
N GLY A 298 -12.74 11.70 1.95
CA GLY A 298 -11.47 12.37 2.21
C GLY A 298 -11.61 13.62 3.06
N THR A 299 -10.49 14.20 3.47
CA THR A 299 -10.48 15.52 4.08
C THR A 299 -10.84 16.59 3.04
N TYR A 300 -11.53 17.63 3.50
CA TYR A 300 -11.82 18.82 2.72
C TYR A 300 -10.55 19.59 2.42
N TYR A 301 -10.46 20.03 1.18
CA TYR A 301 -9.41 20.90 0.67
C TYR A 301 -10.05 21.91 -0.27
N ASN A 302 -9.90 23.20 0.05
CA ASN A 302 -10.51 24.31 -0.70
C ASN A 302 -12.03 24.15 -0.90
N GLY A 303 -12.75 23.69 0.13
CA GLY A 303 -14.21 23.53 0.12
C GLY A 303 -14.73 22.25 -0.55
N TYR A 304 -13.84 21.36 -0.99
CA TYR A 304 -14.21 20.09 -1.62
C TYR A 304 -13.56 18.90 -0.92
N SER A 305 -14.31 17.82 -0.79
CA SER A 305 -13.82 16.51 -0.38
C SER A 305 -14.05 15.49 -1.51
N THR A 306 -13.26 14.41 -1.51
CA THR A 306 -13.55 13.21 -2.31
C THR A 306 -14.56 12.33 -1.61
N ALA A 307 -15.49 11.76 -2.37
CA ALA A 307 -16.36 10.68 -1.92
C ALA A 307 -16.45 9.59 -2.97
N THR A 308 -16.67 8.36 -2.52
CA THR A 308 -17.04 7.25 -3.40
C THR A 308 -18.26 6.50 -2.89
N ASN A 309 -19.13 6.10 -3.80
CA ASN A 309 -20.23 5.19 -3.54
C ASN A 309 -19.95 3.78 -4.09
N ASP A 310 -18.67 3.43 -4.20
CA ASP A 310 -18.11 2.22 -4.81
C ASP A 310 -18.20 2.15 -6.34
N GLN A 311 -19.36 2.44 -6.92
CA GLN A 311 -19.50 2.49 -8.38
C GLN A 311 -18.74 3.66 -8.99
N SER A 312 -18.56 4.72 -8.23
CA SER A 312 -18.03 5.97 -8.74
C SER A 312 -17.44 6.85 -7.65
N THR A 313 -16.52 7.71 -8.07
CA THR A 313 -15.78 8.65 -7.23
C THR A 313 -16.01 10.08 -7.73
N PHE A 314 -16.27 11.01 -6.81
CA PHE A 314 -16.70 12.37 -7.14
C PHE A 314 -16.39 13.35 -6.00
N PHE A 315 -16.65 14.63 -6.26
CA PHE A 315 -16.48 15.71 -5.29
C PHE A 315 -17.76 15.97 -4.49
N VAL A 316 -17.62 16.20 -3.20
CA VAL A 316 -18.67 16.67 -2.28
C VAL A 316 -18.28 18.03 -1.71
N GLY A 317 -19.23 18.96 -1.68
CA GLY A 317 -19.06 20.27 -1.08
C GLY A 317 -19.33 20.25 0.43
N THR A 318 -18.97 21.32 1.12
CA THR A 318 -19.15 21.44 2.59
C THR A 318 -20.60 21.42 3.05
N ASP A 319 -21.56 21.53 2.12
CA ASP A 319 -22.98 21.33 2.37
C ASP A 319 -23.41 19.84 2.35
N GLY A 320 -22.44 18.93 2.18
CA GLY A 320 -22.62 17.48 2.14
C GLY A 320 -23.12 16.93 0.80
N LYS A 321 -23.28 17.78 -0.22
CA LYS A 321 -23.85 17.39 -1.52
C LYS A 321 -22.78 17.22 -2.59
N ILE A 322 -23.09 16.37 -3.56
CA ILE A 322 -22.26 16.18 -4.75
C ILE A 322 -22.16 17.51 -5.50
N VAL A 323 -20.94 17.89 -5.88
CA VAL A 323 -20.68 19.11 -6.65
C VAL A 323 -20.99 18.86 -8.12
N ALA A 324 -22.12 19.37 -8.60
CA ALA A 324 -22.62 19.10 -9.95
C ALA A 324 -21.70 19.61 -11.07
N ASP A 325 -20.94 20.68 -10.82
CA ASP A 325 -20.07 21.33 -11.82
C ASP A 325 -18.68 20.66 -11.94
N LEU A 326 -18.39 19.64 -11.12
CA LEU A 326 -17.14 18.88 -11.19
C LEU A 326 -17.38 17.46 -11.70
N PRO A 327 -16.40 16.89 -12.42
CA PRO A 327 -16.59 15.59 -13.04
C PRO A 327 -16.66 14.45 -12.03
N LYS A 328 -17.41 13.42 -12.43
CA LYS A 328 -17.53 12.12 -11.77
C LYS A 328 -16.68 11.09 -12.51
N PHE A 329 -16.07 10.17 -11.76
CA PHE A 329 -15.22 9.09 -12.29
C PHE A 329 -15.86 7.74 -11.96
N GLU A 330 -15.92 6.85 -12.93
CA GLU A 330 -16.42 5.47 -12.72
C GLU A 330 -15.33 4.66 -12.04
N GLY A 331 -15.71 3.86 -11.03
CA GLY A 331 -14.78 3.13 -10.17
C GLY A 331 -14.59 3.75 -8.79
N ARG A 332 -13.89 3.02 -7.91
CA ARG A 332 -13.63 3.41 -6.53
C ARG A 332 -12.24 4.03 -6.40
N GLY A 333 -12.13 5.10 -5.63
CA GLY A 333 -10.84 5.73 -5.40
C GLY A 333 -10.95 7.12 -4.80
N THR A 334 -10.00 7.99 -5.16
CA THR A 334 -9.92 9.37 -4.65
C THR A 334 -9.78 10.37 -5.78
N VAL A 335 -10.40 11.55 -5.60
CA VAL A 335 -10.24 12.69 -6.49
C VAL A 335 -9.84 13.93 -5.72
N ARG A 336 -9.02 14.79 -6.32
CA ARG A 336 -8.62 16.04 -5.68
C ARG A 336 -8.45 17.14 -6.69
N LEU A 337 -8.88 18.35 -6.32
CA LEU A 337 -8.80 19.53 -7.16
C LEU A 337 -7.67 20.44 -6.66
N PHE A 338 -6.72 20.73 -7.54
CA PHE A 338 -5.60 21.65 -7.36
C PHE A 338 -5.69 22.74 -8.44
N GLY A 339 -6.15 23.93 -8.06
CA GLY A 339 -6.47 24.98 -9.03
C GLY A 339 -7.52 24.49 -10.04
N ASP A 340 -7.09 24.31 -11.30
CA ASP A 340 -7.91 23.82 -12.41
C ASP A 340 -7.62 22.36 -12.79
N ILE A 341 -6.72 21.69 -12.06
CA ILE A 341 -6.30 20.31 -12.31
C ILE A 341 -6.95 19.37 -11.30
N ILE A 342 -7.48 18.27 -11.82
CA ILE A 342 -8.09 17.20 -11.06
C ILE A 342 -7.15 16.01 -11.08
N SER A 343 -6.60 15.67 -9.93
CA SER A 343 -5.97 14.37 -9.68
C SER A 343 -7.06 13.34 -9.43
N ALA A 344 -6.97 12.18 -10.07
CA ALA A 344 -7.84 11.05 -9.81
C ALA A 344 -6.99 9.77 -9.68
N SER A 345 -7.13 9.08 -8.56
CA SER A 345 -6.61 7.72 -8.37
C SER A 345 -7.79 6.78 -8.29
N ILE A 346 -8.06 6.03 -9.36
CA ILE A 346 -9.28 5.24 -9.54
C ILE A 346 -8.92 3.78 -9.84
N ASP A 347 -9.38 2.88 -8.99
CA ASP A 347 -9.08 1.44 -9.04
C ASP A 347 -7.57 1.16 -9.19
N GLY A 348 -6.72 2.00 -8.58
CA GLY A 348 -5.26 1.92 -8.64
C GLY A 348 -4.60 2.61 -9.85
N ASP A 349 -5.35 3.21 -10.78
CA ASP A 349 -4.75 4.03 -11.85
C ASP A 349 -4.75 5.50 -11.46
N GLN A 350 -3.59 6.13 -11.58
CA GLN A 350 -3.47 7.57 -11.41
C GLN A 350 -3.59 8.31 -12.74
N ALA A 351 -4.32 9.43 -12.72
CA ALA A 351 -4.48 10.32 -13.86
C ALA A 351 -4.74 11.76 -13.43
N TYR A 352 -4.43 12.69 -14.32
CA TYR A 352 -4.68 14.12 -14.19
C TYR A 352 -5.57 14.60 -15.32
N TYR A 353 -6.56 15.41 -14.96
CA TYR A 353 -7.55 15.96 -15.87
C TYR A 353 -7.69 17.46 -15.65
N ASN A 354 -8.16 18.18 -16.67
CA ASN A 354 -8.71 19.51 -16.43
C ASN A 354 -10.15 19.40 -15.87
N ARG A 355 -10.77 20.54 -15.54
CA ARG A 355 -12.15 20.59 -15.02
C ARG A 355 -13.21 20.02 -15.97
N ASP A 356 -12.98 20.07 -17.28
CA ASP A 356 -13.86 19.47 -18.30
C ASP A 356 -13.63 17.96 -18.47
N LYS A 357 -12.81 17.34 -17.60
CA LYS A 357 -12.42 15.93 -17.65
C LYS A 357 -11.61 15.55 -18.91
N ALA A 358 -10.99 16.52 -19.58
CA ALA A 358 -10.00 16.22 -20.61
C ALA A 358 -8.72 15.71 -19.94
N VAL A 359 -8.16 14.60 -20.45
CA VAL A 359 -6.93 13.99 -19.93
C VAL A 359 -5.76 14.93 -20.17
N ILE A 360 -5.06 15.30 -19.11
CA ILE A 360 -3.76 15.98 -19.15
C ILE A 360 -2.66 14.93 -19.15
N TRP A 361 -2.76 13.96 -18.25
CA TRP A 361 -1.82 12.86 -18.11
C TRP A 361 -2.52 11.63 -17.53
N LYS A 362 -2.04 10.44 -17.88
CA LYS A 362 -2.48 9.17 -17.28
C LYS A 362 -1.28 8.24 -17.16
N ALA A 363 -1.25 7.46 -16.07
CA ALA A 363 -0.24 6.42 -15.89
C ALA A 363 -0.25 5.46 -17.09
N ASP A 364 0.94 5.19 -17.63
CA ASP A 364 1.11 4.20 -18.68
C ASP A 364 1.13 2.81 -18.04
N ASN A 365 0.05 2.06 -18.26
CA ASN A 365 -0.09 0.68 -17.79
C ASN A 365 0.23 -0.32 -18.92
N THR A 366 1.15 0.07 -19.81
CA THR A 366 1.65 -0.75 -20.90
C THR A 366 3.08 -1.18 -20.60
N LEU A 367 3.34 -2.48 -20.65
CA LEU A 367 4.68 -3.04 -20.56
C LEU A 367 5.20 -3.34 -21.97
N GLN A 368 6.23 -2.63 -22.40
CA GLN A 368 6.90 -2.90 -23.68
C GLN A 368 7.85 -4.10 -23.52
N LEU A 369 7.65 -5.17 -24.29
CA LEU A 369 8.46 -6.40 -24.22
C LEU A 369 9.50 -6.51 -25.35
N SER A 370 9.24 -5.91 -26.51
CA SER A 370 10.17 -5.79 -27.65
C SER A 370 9.80 -4.58 -28.50
N ASP A 371 10.45 -4.31 -29.64
CA ASP A 371 10.05 -3.21 -30.55
C ASP A 371 8.60 -3.34 -31.08
N GLN A 372 8.05 -4.56 -31.07
CA GLN A 372 6.73 -4.85 -31.62
C GLN A 372 5.73 -5.24 -30.54
N ILE A 373 6.14 -6.09 -29.60
CA ILE A 373 5.24 -6.72 -28.64
C ILE A 373 5.17 -5.88 -27.37
N LYS A 374 3.94 -5.57 -26.96
CA LYS A 374 3.64 -4.95 -25.67
C LYS A 374 2.45 -5.62 -25.00
N VAL A 375 2.36 -5.46 -23.70
CA VAL A 375 1.27 -5.96 -22.87
C VAL A 375 0.56 -4.78 -22.23
N VAL A 376 -0.74 -4.67 -22.50
CA VAL A 376 -1.61 -3.62 -21.98
C VAL A 376 -2.43 -4.19 -20.82
N GLN A 377 -2.46 -3.49 -19.70
CA GLN A 377 -3.31 -3.84 -18.57
C GLN A 377 -4.78 -3.56 -18.88
N VAL A 378 -5.62 -4.54 -18.59
CA VAL A 378 -7.08 -4.41 -18.55
C VAL A 378 -7.59 -4.71 -17.14
N LYS A 379 -8.73 -4.11 -16.76
CA LYS A 379 -9.35 -4.31 -15.45
C LYS A 379 -10.69 -5.02 -15.57
N TYR A 380 -10.98 -5.89 -14.61
CA TYR A 380 -12.28 -6.51 -14.40
C TYR A 380 -12.67 -6.34 -12.92
N LYS A 381 -13.78 -5.62 -12.69
CA LYS A 381 -14.26 -5.26 -11.35
C LYS A 381 -15.76 -5.56 -11.23
N PRO A 382 -16.15 -6.82 -10.97
CA PRO A 382 -17.56 -7.20 -10.89
C PRO A 382 -18.22 -6.76 -9.57
N LEU A 383 -17.44 -6.54 -8.51
CA LEU A 383 -17.89 -6.18 -7.16
C LEU A 383 -16.90 -5.20 -6.52
N ARG A 384 -17.34 -4.55 -5.43
CA ARG A 384 -16.55 -3.57 -4.65
C ARG A 384 -15.12 -4.02 -4.39
N ASP A 385 -15.00 -5.20 -3.79
CA ASP A 385 -13.75 -5.74 -3.25
C ASP A 385 -13.10 -6.73 -4.21
N VAL A 386 -13.53 -6.79 -5.47
CA VAL A 386 -12.93 -7.65 -6.49
C VAL A 386 -12.30 -6.78 -7.57
N LEU A 387 -10.98 -6.70 -7.59
CA LEU A 387 -10.23 -6.01 -8.64
C LEU A 387 -9.25 -6.98 -9.29
N VAL A 388 -9.50 -7.28 -10.56
CA VAL A 388 -8.61 -8.11 -11.38
C VAL A 388 -7.95 -7.26 -12.44
N LYS A 389 -6.63 -7.15 -12.38
CA LYS A 389 -5.81 -6.63 -13.47
C LYS A 389 -5.27 -7.81 -14.27
N TYR A 390 -5.40 -7.75 -15.58
CA TYR A 390 -4.98 -8.85 -16.45
C TYR A 390 -4.39 -8.35 -17.77
N PRO A 391 -3.49 -9.13 -18.40
CA PRO A 391 -2.78 -8.71 -19.60
C PRO A 391 -3.62 -8.90 -20.87
N GLN A 392 -3.49 -7.94 -21.80
CA GLN A 392 -3.77 -8.12 -23.21
C GLN A 392 -2.52 -7.80 -24.04
N ILE A 393 -2.19 -8.68 -24.97
CA ILE A 393 -1.02 -8.56 -25.83
C ILE A 393 -1.39 -7.78 -27.08
N GLU A 394 -0.51 -6.87 -27.49
CA GLU A 394 -0.59 -6.14 -28.75
C GLU A 394 0.73 -6.29 -29.51
N GLY A 395 0.64 -6.28 -30.85
CA GLY A 395 1.79 -6.23 -31.74
C GLY A 395 2.36 -7.58 -32.15
N LEU A 396 1.62 -8.69 -31.96
CA LEU A 396 2.02 -9.97 -32.55
C LEU A 396 1.85 -9.93 -34.08
N ALA A 397 2.76 -10.59 -34.79
CA ALA A 397 2.76 -10.63 -36.26
C ALA A 397 1.49 -11.27 -36.85
N ASN A 398 0.86 -12.22 -36.14
CA ASN A 398 -0.38 -12.87 -36.54
C ASN A 398 -1.56 -12.40 -35.67
N PRO A 399 -2.49 -11.58 -36.20
CA PRO A 399 -3.65 -11.10 -35.44
C PRO A 399 -4.57 -12.20 -34.91
N GLY A 400 -4.69 -13.32 -35.63
CA GLY A 400 -5.53 -14.44 -35.18
C GLY A 400 -4.95 -15.15 -33.95
N VAL A 401 -3.62 -15.30 -33.91
CA VAL A 401 -2.91 -15.82 -32.74
C VAL A 401 -3.02 -14.85 -31.56
N GLN A 402 -2.88 -13.54 -31.81
CA GLN A 402 -3.09 -12.52 -30.79
C GLN A 402 -4.48 -12.59 -30.17
N GLU A 403 -5.53 -12.69 -30.98
CA GLU A 403 -6.92 -12.79 -30.51
C GLU A 403 -7.12 -14.07 -29.69
N GLN A 404 -6.58 -15.21 -30.15
CA GLN A 404 -6.63 -16.48 -29.43
C GLN A 404 -6.00 -16.36 -28.03
N ILE A 405 -4.78 -15.82 -27.95
CA ILE A 405 -4.07 -15.67 -26.67
C ILE A 405 -4.83 -14.73 -25.75
N ASN A 406 -5.23 -13.55 -26.23
CA ASN A 406 -5.95 -12.56 -25.41
C ASN A 406 -7.29 -13.08 -24.89
N LYS A 407 -8.02 -13.84 -25.71
CA LYS A 407 -9.25 -14.51 -25.29
C LYS A 407 -8.99 -15.53 -24.18
N LYS A 408 -7.92 -16.33 -24.29
CA LYS A 408 -7.56 -17.32 -23.28
C LYS A 408 -7.10 -16.65 -21.97
N LEU A 409 -6.27 -15.61 -22.04
CA LEU A 409 -5.85 -14.81 -20.87
C LEU A 409 -7.06 -14.17 -20.18
N THR A 410 -8.00 -13.60 -20.93
CA THR A 410 -9.23 -13.03 -20.35
C THR A 410 -10.02 -14.09 -19.59
N SER A 411 -10.18 -15.29 -20.16
CA SER A 411 -10.88 -16.41 -19.51
C SER A 411 -10.15 -16.85 -18.23
N ILE A 412 -8.83 -17.04 -18.30
CA ILE A 412 -7.99 -17.43 -17.15
C ILE A 412 -8.18 -16.47 -15.97
N PHE A 413 -8.10 -15.15 -16.21
CA PHE A 413 -8.14 -14.16 -15.15
C PHE A 413 -9.56 -13.84 -14.66
N THR A 414 -10.59 -13.97 -15.51
CA THR A 414 -11.93 -13.47 -15.16
C THR A 414 -12.94 -14.55 -14.83
N ASP A 415 -12.87 -15.76 -15.40
CA ASP A 415 -14.00 -16.70 -15.34
C ASP A 415 -14.26 -17.24 -13.94
N TYR A 416 -13.21 -17.58 -13.19
CA TYR A 416 -13.33 -18.02 -11.81
C TYR A 416 -13.75 -16.90 -10.85
N ARG A 417 -13.62 -15.63 -11.27
CA ARG A 417 -14.06 -14.44 -10.53
C ARG A 417 -15.51 -14.07 -10.80
N ARG A 418 -16.08 -14.50 -11.93
CA ARG A 418 -17.48 -14.21 -12.32
C ARG A 418 -18.52 -14.80 -11.37
N THR A 419 -18.17 -15.88 -10.68
CA THR A 419 -19.08 -16.57 -9.76
C THR A 419 -19.12 -15.93 -8.36
N ILE A 420 -18.21 -14.99 -8.08
CA ILE A 420 -18.14 -14.31 -6.78
C ILE A 420 -19.34 -13.37 -6.64
N THR A 421 -19.95 -13.41 -5.46
CA THR A 421 -21.09 -12.61 -5.04
C THR A 421 -20.75 -11.84 -3.77
N ALA A 422 -21.55 -10.81 -3.44
CA ALA A 422 -21.37 -10.07 -2.18
C ALA A 422 -21.55 -10.96 -0.94
N GLN A 423 -22.27 -12.09 -1.05
CA GLN A 423 -22.46 -13.05 0.05
C GLN A 423 -21.20 -13.85 0.37
N ASP A 424 -20.26 -13.97 -0.56
CA ASP A 424 -19.01 -14.71 -0.34
C ASP A 424 -18.08 -13.97 0.63
N MET A 425 -18.32 -12.67 0.85
CA MET A 425 -17.54 -11.83 1.77
C MET A 425 -16.03 -12.02 1.54
N ILE A 426 -15.60 -11.81 0.30
CA ILE A 426 -14.22 -11.97 -0.14
C ILE A 426 -13.71 -10.68 -0.77
N SER A 427 -12.51 -10.29 -0.39
CA SER A 427 -11.67 -9.32 -1.10
C SER A 427 -10.71 -10.06 -2.00
N VAL A 428 -10.64 -9.66 -3.27
CA VAL A 428 -9.82 -10.25 -4.32
C VAL A 428 -9.00 -9.16 -4.97
N SER A 429 -7.70 -9.39 -5.05
CA SER A 429 -6.78 -8.61 -5.88
C SER A 429 -5.98 -9.55 -6.77
N ASP A 430 -6.08 -9.39 -8.09
CA ASP A 430 -5.19 -10.05 -9.05
C ASP A 430 -4.35 -8.99 -9.77
N ASP A 431 -3.07 -9.29 -9.95
CA ASP A 431 -2.13 -8.53 -10.77
C ASP A 431 -1.29 -9.50 -11.63
N TYR A 432 -0.41 -8.95 -12.47
CA TYR A 432 0.46 -9.78 -13.30
C TYR A 432 1.80 -9.11 -13.60
N SER A 433 2.79 -9.95 -13.92
CA SER A 433 4.01 -9.54 -14.59
C SER A 433 4.12 -10.26 -15.94
N ALA A 434 4.88 -9.70 -16.88
CA ALA A 434 5.11 -10.32 -18.17
C ALA A 434 6.57 -10.16 -18.60
N ARG A 435 7.14 -11.21 -19.21
CA ARG A 435 8.46 -11.16 -19.83
C ARG A 435 8.49 -12.01 -21.09
N LEU A 436 9.34 -11.64 -22.04
CA LEU A 436 9.51 -12.36 -23.30
C LEU A 436 10.91 -12.99 -23.37
N MET A 437 10.97 -14.31 -23.57
CA MET A 437 12.21 -15.04 -23.80
C MET A 437 12.17 -15.60 -25.22
N LYS A 438 12.91 -14.97 -26.15
CA LYS A 438 12.80 -15.20 -27.60
C LYS A 438 11.35 -15.09 -28.07
N ASN A 439 10.67 -16.22 -28.29
CA ASN A 439 9.28 -16.29 -28.76
C ASN A 439 8.31 -16.76 -27.65
N LEU A 440 8.82 -17.11 -26.47
CA LEU A 440 8.03 -17.54 -25.33
C LEU A 440 7.67 -16.34 -24.46
N LEU A 441 6.39 -15.97 -24.46
CA LEU A 441 5.83 -15.02 -23.52
C LEU A 441 5.52 -15.76 -22.21
N ILE A 442 6.04 -15.24 -21.11
CA ILE A 442 5.78 -15.74 -19.75
C ILE A 442 4.93 -14.70 -19.04
N ILE A 443 3.72 -15.09 -18.65
CA ILE A 443 2.84 -14.30 -17.79
C ILE A 443 2.87 -14.91 -16.40
N GLU A 444 3.27 -14.13 -15.41
CA GLU A 444 3.11 -14.49 -14.00
C GLU A 444 1.86 -13.79 -13.47
N GLN A 445 0.87 -14.56 -13.04
CA GLN A 445 -0.25 -14.04 -12.27
C GLN A 445 0.10 -14.05 -10.79
N THR A 446 -0.08 -12.91 -10.14
CA THR A 446 -0.04 -12.81 -8.67
C THR A 446 -1.38 -12.36 -8.14
N GLY A 447 -1.69 -12.69 -6.88
CA GLY A 447 -2.94 -12.23 -6.29
C GLY A 447 -3.11 -12.61 -4.83
N TYR A 448 -4.23 -12.18 -4.26
CA TYR A 448 -4.59 -12.47 -2.88
C TYR A 448 -6.11 -12.52 -2.70
N ASP A 449 -6.58 -13.64 -2.15
CA ASP A 449 -7.97 -13.92 -1.84
C ASP A 449 -8.18 -13.89 -0.33
N TYR A 450 -8.85 -12.85 0.17
CA TYR A 450 -9.10 -12.66 1.60
C TYR A 450 -10.58 -12.77 1.92
N TYR A 451 -10.97 -13.83 2.62
CA TYR A 451 -12.32 -13.94 3.18
C TYR A 451 -12.41 -13.14 4.48
N TYR A 452 -13.40 -12.25 4.59
CA TYR A 452 -13.57 -11.40 5.77
C TYR A 452 -13.70 -12.24 7.05
N GLY A 453 -12.90 -11.89 8.06
CA GLY A 453 -12.84 -12.62 9.33
C GLY A 453 -11.88 -13.82 9.33
N ALA A 454 -11.26 -14.17 8.20
CA ALA A 454 -10.18 -15.13 8.17
C ALA A 454 -8.92 -14.56 8.84
N ALA A 455 -8.10 -15.45 9.42
CA ALA A 455 -6.83 -15.08 10.04
C ALA A 455 -5.82 -14.53 9.01
N HIS A 456 -5.88 -15.02 7.78
CA HIS A 456 -5.17 -14.55 6.61
C HIS A 456 -5.94 -14.99 5.36
N GLY A 457 -5.63 -14.39 4.22
CA GLY A 457 -6.08 -14.82 2.90
C GLY A 457 -5.15 -15.87 2.29
N MET A 458 -5.42 -16.22 1.05
CA MET A 458 -4.63 -17.17 0.24
C MET A 458 -3.96 -16.42 -0.91
N PRO A 459 -2.61 -16.48 -1.02
CA PRO A 459 -1.92 -15.90 -2.16
C PRO A 459 -2.12 -16.73 -3.42
N ILE A 460 -2.03 -16.09 -4.57
CA ILE A 460 -2.04 -16.70 -5.89
C ILE A 460 -0.69 -16.44 -6.56
N LYS A 461 -0.13 -17.48 -7.16
CA LYS A 461 1.07 -17.41 -8.01
C LYS A 461 0.93 -18.47 -9.11
N ASN A 462 0.68 -18.06 -10.34
CA ASN A 462 0.60 -18.94 -11.51
C ASN A 462 1.50 -18.44 -12.62
N TYR A 463 2.13 -19.34 -13.38
CA TYR A 463 2.89 -18.99 -14.58
C TYR A 463 2.23 -19.59 -15.81
N PHE A 464 2.13 -18.79 -16.88
CA PHE A 464 1.63 -19.21 -18.18
C PHE A 464 2.71 -19.01 -19.23
N PHE A 465 3.03 -20.07 -19.96
CA PHE A 465 4.10 -20.12 -20.96
C PHE A 465 3.48 -20.18 -22.35
N ILE A 466 3.61 -19.11 -23.13
CA ILE A 466 2.81 -18.90 -24.34
C ILE A 466 3.73 -18.71 -25.53
N ASP A 467 3.60 -19.57 -26.54
CA ASP A 467 4.26 -19.36 -27.82
C ASP A 467 3.59 -18.21 -28.58
N THR A 468 4.34 -17.13 -28.82
CA THR A 468 3.82 -15.93 -29.50
C THR A 468 3.56 -16.14 -31.00
N ASN A 469 4.13 -17.18 -31.62
CA ASN A 469 3.92 -17.51 -33.03
C ASN A 469 2.71 -18.41 -33.25
N THR A 470 2.46 -19.34 -32.33
CA THR A 470 1.42 -20.39 -32.48
C THR A 470 0.21 -20.19 -31.56
N GLY A 471 0.37 -19.46 -30.46
CA GLY A 471 -0.67 -19.27 -29.44
C GLY A 471 -0.88 -20.48 -28.52
N VAL A 472 0.04 -21.45 -28.54
CA VAL A 472 0.04 -22.62 -27.66
C VAL A 472 0.44 -22.19 -26.24
N PHE A 473 -0.30 -22.69 -25.24
CA PHE A 473 0.04 -22.57 -23.83
C PHE A 473 0.68 -23.89 -23.39
N TYR A 474 1.96 -23.85 -23.01
CA TYR A 474 2.71 -25.03 -22.61
C TYR A 474 2.50 -25.37 -21.13
N GLU A 475 2.46 -26.66 -20.84
CA GLU A 475 2.49 -27.25 -19.50
C GLU A 475 3.85 -27.90 -19.22
N LEU A 476 4.10 -28.30 -17.97
CA LEU A 476 5.38 -28.89 -17.57
C LEU A 476 5.78 -30.08 -18.45
N LYS A 477 4.82 -30.94 -18.77
CA LYS A 477 5.04 -32.15 -19.58
C LYS A 477 5.58 -31.85 -20.98
N ASP A 478 5.26 -30.69 -21.55
CA ASP A 478 5.65 -30.32 -22.92
C ASP A 478 7.16 -30.02 -23.02
N LEU A 479 7.84 -29.86 -21.87
CA LEU A 479 9.28 -29.65 -21.78
C LEU A 479 10.06 -30.97 -21.94
N PHE A 480 9.40 -32.11 -21.73
CA PHE A 480 10.00 -33.42 -21.67
C PHE A 480 9.58 -34.30 -22.85
N ILE A 481 10.37 -35.34 -23.11
CA ILE A 481 10.08 -36.33 -24.15
C ILE A 481 8.80 -37.07 -23.74
N GLU A 482 7.84 -37.16 -24.67
CA GLU A 482 6.56 -37.83 -24.43
C GLU A 482 6.78 -39.29 -23.99
N GLY A 483 6.14 -39.67 -22.88
CA GLY A 483 6.26 -41.01 -22.30
C GLY A 483 7.58 -41.31 -21.56
N SER A 484 8.46 -40.33 -21.39
CA SER A 484 9.67 -40.48 -20.58
C SER A 484 9.37 -40.46 -19.07
N ASP A 485 10.26 -41.06 -18.27
CA ASP A 485 10.12 -41.15 -16.80
C ASP A 485 10.57 -39.87 -16.06
N TYR A 486 10.47 -38.70 -16.69
CA TYR A 486 10.94 -37.43 -16.11
C TYR A 486 10.31 -37.14 -14.74
N ALA A 487 9.04 -37.47 -14.57
CA ALA A 487 8.32 -37.27 -13.31
C ALA A 487 8.92 -38.12 -12.18
N VAL A 488 9.38 -39.34 -12.48
CA VAL A 488 10.06 -40.20 -11.49
C VAL A 488 11.35 -39.53 -11.03
N LYS A 489 12.13 -38.99 -11.96
CA LYS A 489 13.39 -38.30 -11.64
C LYS A 489 13.15 -37.04 -10.80
N ILE A 490 12.19 -36.20 -11.19
CA ILE A 490 11.83 -34.99 -10.44
C ILE A 490 11.33 -35.35 -9.03
N ASN A 491 10.46 -36.35 -8.91
CA ASN A 491 9.94 -36.81 -7.62
C ASN A 491 11.07 -37.30 -6.70
N GLU A 492 12.07 -38.01 -7.24
CA GLU A 492 13.25 -38.40 -6.48
C GLU A 492 14.01 -37.19 -5.93
N MET A 493 14.26 -36.18 -6.77
CA MET A 493 14.98 -34.95 -6.38
C MET A 493 14.23 -34.19 -5.29
N ILE A 494 12.93 -33.94 -5.47
CA ILE A 494 12.09 -33.24 -4.51
C ILE A 494 12.03 -34.00 -3.17
N ASN A 495 11.79 -35.32 -3.22
CA ASN A 495 11.69 -36.12 -2.00
C ASN A 495 13.00 -36.16 -1.21
N ASN A 496 14.14 -36.16 -1.90
CA ASN A 496 15.46 -36.07 -1.27
C ASN A 496 15.65 -34.75 -0.54
N GLU A 497 15.29 -33.63 -1.17
CA GLU A 497 15.37 -32.29 -0.56
C GLU A 497 14.45 -32.16 0.66
N ILE A 498 13.19 -32.59 0.54
CA ILE A 498 12.23 -32.61 1.68
C ILE A 498 12.77 -33.47 2.82
N THR A 499 13.33 -34.65 2.52
CA THR A 499 13.88 -35.56 3.53
C THR A 499 15.06 -34.92 4.27
N LEU A 500 15.95 -34.21 3.56
CA LEU A 500 17.07 -33.50 4.15
C LEU A 500 16.59 -32.35 5.03
N ALA A 501 15.61 -31.57 4.55
CA ALA A 501 15.01 -30.48 5.30
C ALA A 501 14.35 -30.99 6.59
N LEU A 502 13.55 -32.06 6.55
CA LEU A 502 12.92 -32.64 7.75
C LEU A 502 13.94 -33.13 8.79
N LYS A 503 15.06 -33.72 8.34
CA LYS A 503 16.14 -34.15 9.23
C LYS A 503 16.85 -33.01 9.95
N SER A 504 16.83 -31.79 9.39
CA SER A 504 17.45 -30.63 10.01
C SER A 504 16.70 -30.14 11.27
N GLY A 505 15.40 -30.48 11.39
CA GLY A 505 14.55 -30.04 12.51
C GLY A 505 14.01 -28.61 12.40
N GLU A 506 14.41 -27.85 11.37
CA GLU A 506 13.97 -26.46 11.15
C GLU A 506 13.02 -26.30 9.95
N SER A 507 12.55 -27.41 9.39
CA SER A 507 11.69 -27.43 8.21
C SER A 507 10.22 -27.12 8.52
N MET A 508 9.56 -26.42 7.59
CA MET A 508 8.12 -26.18 7.61
C MET A 508 7.33 -27.23 6.80
N PHE A 509 7.99 -28.24 6.24
CA PHE A 509 7.34 -29.32 5.50
C PHE A 509 6.54 -30.24 6.42
N PHE A 510 5.41 -30.74 5.92
CA PHE A 510 4.64 -31.76 6.60
C PHE A 510 5.20 -33.15 6.26
N GLU A 511 5.53 -33.93 7.29
CA GLU A 511 6.06 -35.28 7.12
C GLU A 511 5.07 -36.16 6.32
N GLY A 512 5.55 -36.76 5.23
CA GLY A 512 4.76 -37.65 4.37
C GLY A 512 3.70 -36.96 3.49
N SER A 513 3.69 -35.63 3.38
CA SER A 513 2.70 -34.90 2.57
C SER A 513 2.97 -34.96 1.06
N PHE A 514 4.23 -35.00 0.64
CA PHE A 514 4.59 -35.05 -0.78
C PHE A 514 4.23 -36.41 -1.40
N GLN A 515 3.32 -36.41 -2.39
CA GLN A 515 2.85 -37.59 -3.11
C GLN A 515 3.41 -37.70 -4.55
N GLY A 516 4.28 -36.77 -4.94
CA GLY A 516 4.74 -36.60 -6.32
C GLY A 516 4.13 -35.39 -7.01
N ILE A 517 4.75 -34.97 -8.11
CA ILE A 517 4.23 -33.93 -9.00
C ILE A 517 2.97 -34.42 -9.74
N THR A 518 2.15 -33.47 -10.18
CA THR A 518 0.92 -33.74 -10.94
C THR A 518 1.07 -33.41 -12.43
N ASP A 519 0.11 -33.83 -13.26
CA ASP A 519 0.09 -33.48 -14.69
C ASP A 519 -0.05 -31.97 -14.92
N THR A 520 -0.65 -31.25 -13.96
CA THR A 520 -0.84 -29.80 -13.96
C THR A 520 0.06 -29.13 -12.92
N GLN A 521 1.24 -29.69 -12.66
CA GLN A 521 2.15 -29.19 -11.63
C GLN A 521 2.55 -27.74 -11.90
N TYR A 522 2.56 -26.92 -10.85
CA TYR A 522 3.02 -25.55 -10.94
C TYR A 522 4.54 -25.47 -11.08
N PHE A 523 5.01 -24.65 -12.02
CA PHE A 523 6.42 -24.45 -12.27
C PHE A 523 6.71 -23.04 -12.78
N ARG A 524 7.95 -22.59 -12.59
CA ARG A 524 8.53 -21.43 -13.27
C ARG A 524 9.81 -21.82 -13.99
N LEU A 525 10.15 -21.09 -15.04
CA LEU A 525 11.38 -21.33 -15.81
C LEU A 525 12.48 -20.34 -15.42
N GLU A 526 13.70 -20.84 -15.39
CA GLU A 526 14.93 -20.05 -15.43
C GLU A 526 15.75 -20.45 -16.66
N GLU A 527 16.89 -19.79 -16.88
CA GLU A 527 17.75 -20.05 -18.04
C GLU A 527 18.29 -21.48 -18.06
N ASP A 528 18.64 -22.04 -16.90
CA ASP A 528 19.32 -23.33 -16.74
C ASP A 528 18.55 -24.36 -15.91
N ALA A 529 17.34 -24.02 -15.45
CA ALA A 529 16.54 -24.89 -14.60
C ALA A 529 15.03 -24.71 -14.81
N VAL A 530 14.28 -25.76 -14.44
CA VAL A 530 12.85 -25.65 -14.14
C VAL A 530 12.66 -25.68 -12.63
N ILE A 531 11.88 -24.73 -12.12
CA ILE A 531 11.60 -24.63 -10.70
C ILE A 531 10.20 -25.16 -10.46
N ILE A 532 10.08 -26.28 -9.76
CA ILE A 532 8.80 -26.85 -9.36
C ILE A 532 8.38 -26.20 -8.05
N TYR A 533 7.14 -25.73 -7.96
CA TYR A 533 6.63 -25.16 -6.72
C TYR A 533 5.27 -25.69 -6.32
N PHE A 534 4.95 -25.53 -5.04
CA PHE A 534 3.70 -25.96 -4.43
C PHE A 534 3.02 -24.76 -3.76
N TYR A 535 1.70 -24.79 -3.68
CA TYR A 535 0.94 -23.76 -2.99
C TYR A 535 1.11 -23.88 -1.46
N PRO A 536 0.89 -22.79 -0.71
CA PRO A 536 0.80 -22.87 0.75
C PRO A 536 -0.18 -23.97 1.16
N TYR A 537 0.19 -24.77 2.16
CA TYR A 537 -0.53 -25.93 2.68
C TYR A 537 -0.48 -27.23 1.87
N ASP A 538 -0.01 -27.24 0.62
CA ASP A 538 0.09 -28.49 -0.16
C ASP A 538 1.04 -29.47 0.52
N ILE A 539 2.25 -28.99 0.86
CA ILE A 539 3.31 -29.80 1.49
C ILE A 539 4.00 -29.10 2.67
N SER A 540 3.67 -27.82 2.95
CA SER A 540 4.27 -27.03 4.03
C SER A 540 3.26 -26.10 4.70
N ALA A 541 3.58 -25.63 5.91
CA ALA A 541 2.80 -24.58 6.56
C ALA A 541 2.77 -23.28 5.73
N TYR A 542 1.75 -22.45 5.93
CA TYR A 542 1.59 -21.15 5.24
C TYR A 542 2.80 -20.22 5.37
N ALA A 543 3.46 -20.22 6.53
CA ALA A 543 4.65 -19.42 6.77
C ALA A 543 5.83 -19.80 5.84
N GLY A 544 5.82 -21.00 5.27
CA GLY A 544 6.77 -21.44 4.26
C GLY A 544 6.51 -20.87 2.86
N GLY A 545 5.41 -20.15 2.67
CA GLY A 545 5.04 -19.54 1.38
C GLY A 545 4.76 -20.60 0.32
N PHE A 546 5.35 -20.41 -0.86
CA PHE A 546 5.34 -21.38 -1.95
C PHE A 546 6.67 -22.15 -1.94
N PRO A 547 6.74 -23.39 -1.43
CA PRO A 547 7.97 -24.16 -1.49
C PRO A 547 8.40 -24.35 -2.93
N GLU A 548 9.66 -24.06 -3.23
CA GLU A 548 10.25 -24.17 -4.56
C GLU A 548 11.40 -25.18 -4.56
N PHE A 549 11.48 -25.99 -5.60
CA PHE A 549 12.52 -27.00 -5.82
C PHE A 549 13.16 -26.75 -7.17
N VAL A 550 14.47 -26.49 -7.15
CA VAL A 550 15.26 -26.26 -8.37
C VAL A 550 15.56 -27.59 -9.02
N ILE A 551 15.18 -27.76 -10.29
CA ILE A 551 15.52 -28.92 -11.11
C ILE A 551 16.42 -28.43 -12.26
N PRO A 552 17.75 -28.48 -12.09
CA PRO A 552 18.69 -28.11 -13.14
C PRO A 552 18.47 -28.93 -14.42
N PHE A 553 18.53 -28.29 -15.59
CA PHE A 553 18.36 -28.99 -16.87
C PHE A 553 19.45 -30.03 -17.13
N GLU A 554 20.62 -29.89 -16.52
CA GLU A 554 21.67 -30.90 -16.58
C GLU A 554 21.28 -32.22 -15.88
N ASP A 555 20.56 -32.13 -14.75
CA ASP A 555 20.15 -33.29 -13.95
C ASP A 555 19.00 -34.09 -14.58
N VAL A 556 18.27 -33.46 -15.51
CA VAL A 556 17.17 -34.08 -16.27
C VAL A 556 17.44 -34.11 -17.78
N ALA A 557 18.71 -33.96 -18.19
CA ALA A 557 19.07 -33.74 -19.60
C ALA A 557 18.60 -34.84 -20.55
N GLU A 558 18.58 -36.09 -20.11
CA GLU A 558 18.13 -37.24 -20.92
C GLU A 558 16.61 -37.29 -21.15
N TYR A 559 15.85 -36.56 -20.33
CA TYR A 559 14.40 -36.50 -20.40
C TYR A 559 13.88 -35.28 -21.17
N LEU A 560 14.72 -34.25 -21.38
CA LEU A 560 14.32 -33.00 -22.03
C LEU A 560 14.04 -33.19 -23.52
N ASN A 561 12.90 -32.66 -23.98
CA ASN A 561 12.59 -32.64 -25.40
C ASN A 561 13.22 -31.40 -26.07
N ARG A 562 14.54 -31.43 -26.29
CA ARG A 562 15.28 -30.30 -26.89
C ARG A 562 14.87 -29.97 -28.32
N GLU A 563 14.22 -30.92 -28.99
CA GLU A 563 13.66 -30.70 -30.32
C GLU A 563 12.19 -30.26 -30.30
N GLY A 564 11.56 -30.24 -29.13
CA GLY A 564 10.17 -29.84 -28.93
C GLY A 564 9.96 -28.34 -29.06
N ASP A 565 8.74 -27.96 -29.42
CA ASP A 565 8.37 -26.56 -29.65
C ASP A 565 8.50 -25.71 -28.38
N PHE A 566 8.18 -26.27 -27.21
CA PHE A 566 8.35 -25.56 -25.94
C PHE A 566 9.82 -25.20 -25.69
N TRP A 567 10.75 -26.17 -25.80
CA TRP A 567 12.18 -25.90 -25.63
C TRP A 567 12.68 -24.84 -26.61
N LYS A 568 12.35 -25.00 -27.90
CA LYS A 568 12.73 -24.06 -28.97
C LYS A 568 12.15 -22.64 -28.81
N ALA A 569 11.07 -22.49 -28.04
CA ALA A 569 10.44 -21.19 -27.84
C ALA A 569 11.28 -20.26 -26.95
N PHE A 570 12.09 -20.80 -26.02
CA PHE A 570 12.90 -20.00 -25.08
C PHE A 570 14.41 -20.30 -25.12
N HIS A 571 14.85 -21.43 -25.69
CA HIS A 571 16.27 -21.78 -25.94
C HIS A 571 16.67 -21.65 -27.39
#